data_AF-A0A8J2P4L4-F1
#
_entry.id   AF-A0A8J2P4L4-F1
#
_cell.length_a   1.000
_cell.length_b   1.000
_cell.length_c   1.000
_cell.angle_alpha   90.00
_cell.angle_beta   90.00
_cell.angle_gamma   90.00
#
_symmetry.space_group_name_H-M   'P 1'
#
loop_
_entity.id
_entity.type
_entity.pdbx_description
1 polymer ?
#
loop_
_entity_poly.entity_id
_entity_poly.type
_entity_poly.pdbx_seq_one_letter_code
_entity_poly.pdbx_strand_id
1 'polypeptide(L)'
;MSASVYTMGGMIPNTILYLFMQNFKKTPIARGDIVANAMNNQHTSFAEVMANISEILEKSFGIELTGVGQKSGRCSYGNYILMKFKCFEDMIWTVLERLQLSKAICKQRQNLRCILNQEYVSTLLLKPEESSSGQYRYDWGLRAEKEISKPSVLKFVTELFPGKQPYGFPAQQSIDMGAQNKDSTEGE
;
A
#
# COMPACT_ATOMS: atom_id res chain seq x y z
N MET A 1 23.28 -29.51 -19.87
CA MET A 1 23.09 -29.23 -18.43
C MET A 1 23.17 -27.72 -18.25
N SER A 2 22.03 -27.04 -18.17
CA SER A 2 21.96 -25.58 -18.04
C SER A 2 22.10 -25.21 -16.56
N ALA A 3 23.23 -24.60 -16.19
CA ALA A 3 23.46 -24.06 -14.86
C ALA A 3 22.51 -22.89 -14.56
N SER A 4 22.05 -22.83 -13.31
CA SER A 4 21.10 -21.89 -12.72
C SER A 4 21.37 -20.42 -13.03
N VAL A 5 20.50 -19.79 -13.83
CA VAL A 5 20.50 -18.33 -14.08
C VAL A 5 19.67 -17.56 -13.03
N TYR A 6 19.05 -18.25 -12.05
CA TYR A 6 18.33 -17.61 -10.95
C TYR A 6 19.27 -17.36 -9.76
N THR A 7 20.06 -16.30 -9.83
CA THR A 7 20.76 -15.77 -8.65
C THR A 7 19.75 -15.07 -7.73
N MET A 8 20.09 -14.86 -6.44
CA MET A 8 19.24 -14.09 -5.52
C MET A 8 18.85 -12.71 -6.09
N GLY A 9 19.72 -12.12 -6.92
CA GLY A 9 19.47 -10.85 -7.61
C GLY A 9 18.30 -10.89 -8.62
N GLY A 10 17.93 -12.06 -9.16
CA GLY A 10 16.76 -12.21 -10.03
C GLY A 10 15.46 -12.46 -9.27
N MET A 11 15.53 -13.04 -8.06
CA MET A 11 14.33 -13.38 -7.27
C MET A 11 13.65 -12.14 -6.68
N ILE A 12 14.44 -11.16 -6.22
CA ILE A 12 13.92 -9.91 -5.67
C ILE A 12 13.03 -9.15 -6.68
N PRO A 13 13.50 -8.78 -7.88
CA PRO A 13 12.67 -8.04 -8.84
C PRO A 13 11.46 -8.86 -9.34
N ASN A 14 11.62 -10.18 -9.57
CA ASN A 14 10.50 -11.04 -9.96
C ASN A 14 9.42 -11.11 -8.88
N THR A 15 9.83 -11.22 -7.62
CA THR A 15 8.90 -11.25 -6.48
C THR A 15 8.22 -9.90 -6.30
N ILE A 16 8.93 -8.78 -6.43
CA ILE A 16 8.32 -7.45 -6.41
C ILE A 16 7.26 -7.31 -7.51
N LEU A 17 7.60 -7.71 -8.74
CA LEU A 17 6.65 -7.66 -9.86
C LEU A 17 5.42 -8.53 -9.58
N TYR A 18 5.63 -9.76 -9.12
CA TYR A 18 4.55 -10.67 -8.76
C TYR A 18 3.65 -10.10 -7.65
N LEU A 19 4.24 -9.53 -6.60
CA LEU A 19 3.51 -8.85 -5.54
C LEU A 19 2.65 -7.72 -6.13
N PHE A 20 3.21 -6.83 -6.95
CA PHE A 20 2.40 -5.78 -7.57
C PHE A 20 1.25 -6.33 -8.42
N MET A 21 1.49 -7.34 -9.25
CA MET A 21 0.45 -7.97 -10.05
C MET A 21 -0.69 -8.54 -9.19
N GLN A 22 -0.36 -9.19 -8.07
CA GLN A 22 -1.37 -9.76 -7.18
C GLN A 22 -2.03 -8.72 -6.28
N ASN A 23 -1.35 -7.61 -5.96
CA ASN A 23 -1.94 -6.49 -5.24
C ASN A 23 -3.15 -5.90 -5.98
N PHE A 24 -3.16 -5.97 -7.32
CA PHE A 24 -4.31 -5.52 -8.09
C PHE A 24 -5.58 -6.35 -7.82
N LYS A 25 -5.43 -7.59 -7.35
CA LYS A 25 -6.57 -8.46 -7.02
C LYS A 25 -7.09 -8.25 -5.60
N LYS A 26 -6.33 -7.56 -4.74
CA LYS A 26 -6.67 -7.29 -3.32
C LYS A 26 -6.97 -8.52 -2.48
N THR A 27 -6.48 -9.67 -2.90
CA THR A 27 -6.54 -10.91 -2.14
C THR A 27 -5.24 -11.10 -1.34
N PRO A 28 -5.30 -11.71 -0.15
CA PRO A 28 -4.10 -12.18 0.54
C PRO A 28 -3.26 -13.07 -0.38
N ILE A 29 -1.95 -12.81 -0.45
CA ILE A 29 -1.06 -13.54 -1.34
C ILE A 29 -0.48 -14.72 -0.57
N ALA A 30 -0.78 -15.94 -1.00
CA ALA A 30 -0.25 -17.12 -0.34
C ALA A 30 1.27 -17.23 -0.51
N ARG A 31 1.96 -17.59 0.56
CA ARG A 31 3.41 -17.83 0.56
C ARG A 31 3.82 -18.89 -0.47
N GLY A 32 3.03 -19.96 -0.57
CA GLY A 32 3.26 -21.04 -1.55
C GLY A 32 3.26 -20.51 -2.99
N ASP A 33 2.30 -19.64 -3.31
CA ASP A 33 2.18 -19.06 -4.65
C ASP A 33 3.34 -18.13 -4.98
N ILE A 34 3.85 -17.36 -4.02
CA ILE A 34 5.04 -16.52 -4.21
C ILE A 34 6.25 -17.40 -4.53
N VAL A 35 6.44 -18.46 -3.74
CA VAL A 35 7.59 -19.34 -3.93
C VAL A 35 7.53 -20.06 -5.28
N ALA A 36 6.35 -20.54 -5.67
CA ALA A 36 6.14 -21.22 -6.94
C ALA A 36 6.29 -20.29 -8.15
N ASN A 37 5.69 -19.10 -8.11
CA ASN A 37 5.58 -18.22 -9.28
C ASN A 37 6.70 -17.18 -9.41
N ALA A 38 7.41 -16.86 -8.32
CA ALA A 38 8.42 -15.80 -8.33
C ALA A 38 9.81 -16.24 -7.83
N MET A 39 9.91 -17.34 -7.08
CA MET A 39 11.16 -17.81 -6.48
C MET A 39 11.61 -19.19 -6.96
N ASN A 40 11.03 -19.71 -8.05
CA ASN A 40 11.40 -21.01 -8.64
C ASN A 40 11.40 -22.16 -7.62
N ASN A 41 10.38 -22.22 -6.77
CA ASN A 41 10.20 -23.23 -5.72
C ASN A 41 11.31 -23.24 -4.63
N GLN A 42 12.08 -22.15 -4.50
CA GLN A 42 13.10 -22.04 -3.46
C GLN A 42 12.50 -21.51 -2.14
N HIS A 43 12.17 -22.43 -1.23
CA HIS A 43 11.58 -22.09 0.06
C HIS A 43 12.60 -21.55 1.08
N THR A 44 13.86 -21.97 0.99
CA THR A 44 14.91 -21.69 2.00
C THR A 44 15.35 -20.23 2.00
N SER A 45 15.41 -19.59 0.83
CA SER A 45 15.80 -18.18 0.65
C SER A 45 14.64 -17.20 0.90
N PHE A 46 13.42 -17.70 1.15
CA PHE A 46 12.22 -16.86 1.29
C PHE A 46 12.36 -15.78 2.36
N ALA A 47 12.88 -16.12 3.54
CA ALA A 47 12.97 -15.16 4.64
C ALA A 47 13.92 -13.99 4.30
N GLU A 48 15.07 -14.28 3.70
CA GLU A 48 16.07 -13.29 3.31
C GLU A 48 15.57 -12.42 2.16
N VAL A 49 15.02 -13.04 1.11
CA VAL A 49 14.46 -12.31 -0.04
C VAL A 49 13.32 -11.40 0.40
N MET A 50 12.41 -11.87 1.24
CA MET A 50 11.29 -11.06 1.72
C MET A 50 11.74 -9.93 2.66
N ALA A 51 12.79 -10.12 3.46
CA ALA A 51 13.35 -9.05 4.28
C ALA A 51 13.90 -7.91 3.40
N ASN A 52 14.68 -8.23 2.37
CA ASN A 52 15.19 -7.25 1.40
C ASN A 52 14.06 -6.54 0.65
N ILE A 53 13.04 -7.30 0.21
CA ILE A 53 11.87 -6.72 -0.49
C ILE A 53 11.10 -5.79 0.44
N SER A 54 10.91 -6.15 1.70
CA SER A 54 10.21 -5.30 2.67
C SER A 54 10.89 -3.96 2.84
N GLU A 55 12.23 -3.95 2.95
CA GLU A 55 13.00 -2.71 3.03
C GLU A 55 12.87 -1.85 1.76
N ILE A 56 12.99 -2.47 0.58
CA ILE A 56 12.86 -1.77 -0.71
C ILE A 56 11.46 -1.17 -0.86
N LEU A 57 10.42 -1.96 -0.59
CA LEU A 57 9.03 -1.55 -0.73
C LEU A 57 8.65 -0.45 0.26
N GLU A 58 9.13 -0.53 1.50
CA GLU A 58 8.88 0.52 2.50
C GLU A 58 9.60 1.82 2.14
N LYS A 59 10.90 1.76 1.79
CA LYS A 59 11.70 2.95 1.47
C LYS A 59 11.31 3.62 0.16
N SER A 60 11.05 2.84 -0.89
CA SER A 60 10.85 3.40 -2.24
C SER A 60 9.40 3.66 -2.57
N PHE A 61 8.47 2.85 -2.03
CA PHE A 61 7.06 2.90 -2.39
C PHE A 61 6.13 3.18 -1.21
N GLY A 62 6.67 3.27 0.01
CA GLY A 62 5.87 3.39 1.23
C GLY A 62 4.96 2.19 1.45
N ILE A 63 5.33 1.00 0.96
CA ILE A 63 4.50 -0.21 1.09
C ILE A 63 5.04 -1.07 2.22
N GLU A 64 4.19 -1.39 3.17
CA GLU A 64 4.45 -2.37 4.21
C GLU A 64 3.95 -3.74 3.79
N LEU A 65 4.78 -4.76 4.05
CA LEU A 65 4.38 -6.15 3.95
C LEU A 65 3.97 -6.67 5.33
N THR A 66 2.72 -7.06 5.48
CA THR A 66 2.20 -7.68 6.71
C THR A 66 1.96 -9.17 6.50
N GLY A 67 2.50 -10.01 7.38
CA GLY A 67 2.21 -11.45 7.40
C GLY A 67 0.91 -11.76 8.15
N VAL A 68 0.10 -12.65 7.59
CA VAL A 68 -1.15 -13.16 8.19
C VAL A 68 -1.15 -14.69 8.24
N GLY A 69 -1.69 -15.26 9.31
CA GLY A 69 -1.80 -16.70 9.51
C GLY A 69 -0.69 -17.29 10.38
N GLN A 70 -0.65 -18.63 10.45
CA GLN A 70 0.36 -19.33 11.25
C GLN A 70 1.77 -19.04 10.74
N LYS A 71 2.68 -18.69 11.65
CA LYS A 71 4.10 -18.52 11.36
C LYS A 71 4.74 -19.89 11.25
N SER A 72 5.51 -20.15 10.19
CA SER A 72 6.30 -21.37 10.07
C SER A 72 7.80 -21.05 10.24
N GLY A 73 8.42 -21.67 11.25
CA GLY A 73 9.85 -21.54 11.53
C GLY A 73 10.31 -20.12 11.87
N ARG A 74 11.46 -19.70 11.32
CA ARG A 74 12.12 -18.39 11.57
C ARG A 74 11.59 -17.23 10.70
N CYS A 75 10.53 -17.43 9.92
CA CYS A 75 10.02 -16.40 9.01
C CYS A 75 9.02 -15.48 9.73
N SER A 76 9.23 -14.17 9.63
CA SER A 76 8.32 -13.15 10.19
C SER A 76 6.95 -13.12 9.51
N TYR A 77 6.85 -13.68 8.30
CA TYR A 77 5.62 -13.74 7.52
C TYR A 77 4.90 -15.07 7.73
N GLY A 78 3.57 -15.01 7.95
CA GLY A 78 2.71 -16.18 8.03
C GLY A 78 2.49 -16.84 6.67
N ASN A 79 1.42 -17.64 6.57
CA ASN A 79 1.05 -18.32 5.32
C ASN A 79 0.59 -17.36 4.22
N TYR A 80 0.15 -16.16 4.58
CA TYR A 80 -0.30 -15.13 3.64
C TYR A 80 0.44 -13.82 3.86
N ILE A 81 0.61 -13.06 2.79
CA ILE A 81 1.20 -11.73 2.78
C ILE A 81 0.19 -10.73 2.24
N LEU A 82 0.11 -9.58 2.91
CA LEU A 82 -0.66 -8.42 2.51
C LEU A 82 0.29 -7.26 2.24
N MET A 83 0.04 -6.53 1.14
CA MET A 83 0.64 -5.22 0.92
C MET A 83 -0.30 -4.15 1.45
N LYS A 84 0.21 -3.33 2.36
CA LYS A 84 -0.45 -2.13 2.85
C LYS A 84 0.31 -0.91 2.36
N PHE A 85 -0.37 -0.02 1.67
CA PHE A 85 0.21 1.28 1.33
C PHE A 85 0.18 2.16 2.57
N LYS A 86 1.31 2.78 2.88
CA LYS A 86 1.43 3.80 3.92
C LYS A 86 1.58 5.15 3.23
N CYS A 87 0.72 6.09 3.59
CA CYS A 87 0.78 7.44 3.05
C CYS A 87 1.72 8.29 3.91
N PHE A 88 3.02 8.29 3.57
CA PHE A 88 4.00 9.14 4.24
C PHE A 88 3.85 10.60 3.82
N GLU A 89 4.23 11.52 4.70
CA GLU A 89 4.29 12.96 4.41
C GLU A 89 5.06 13.26 3.11
N ASP A 90 6.20 12.61 2.90
CA ASP A 90 7.03 12.77 1.70
C ASP A 90 6.33 12.35 0.41
N MET A 91 5.52 11.29 0.49
CA MET A 91 4.73 10.81 -0.64
C MET A 91 3.60 11.80 -0.95
N ILE A 92 2.93 12.33 0.08
CA ILE A 92 1.91 13.38 -0.08
C ILE A 92 2.53 14.58 -0.80
N TRP A 93 3.68 15.07 -0.34
CA TRP A 93 4.38 16.18 -0.99
C TRP A 93 4.71 15.89 -2.46
N THR A 94 5.26 14.70 -2.73
CA THR A 94 5.62 14.27 -4.10
C THR A 94 4.40 14.27 -5.03
N VAL A 95 3.25 13.82 -4.53
CA VAL A 95 1.99 13.84 -5.30
C VAL A 95 1.53 15.27 -5.53
N LEU A 96 1.57 16.15 -4.52
CA LEU A 96 1.19 17.56 -4.65
C LEU A 96 2.07 18.30 -5.68
N GLU A 97 3.37 18.04 -5.72
CA GLU A 97 4.26 18.60 -6.74
C GLU A 97 3.94 18.08 -8.14
N ARG A 98 3.75 16.76 -8.30
CA ARG A 98 3.42 16.15 -9.59
C ARG A 98 2.08 16.62 -10.15
N LEU A 99 1.12 16.88 -9.28
CA LEU A 99 -0.19 17.44 -9.64
C LEU A 99 -0.19 18.97 -9.71
N GLN A 100 0.95 19.62 -9.45
CA GLN A 100 1.11 21.07 -9.43
C GLN A 100 0.18 21.78 -8.41
N LEU A 101 -0.26 21.06 -7.38
CA LEU A 101 -1.11 21.53 -6.29
C LEU A 101 -0.30 22.12 -5.13
N SER A 102 1.01 21.89 -5.09
CA SER A 102 1.88 22.39 -4.01
C SER A 102 1.70 23.90 -3.79
N LYS A 103 1.68 24.70 -4.85
CA LYS A 103 1.48 26.16 -4.74
C LYS A 103 0.10 26.59 -4.21
N ALA A 104 -0.93 25.76 -4.39
CA ALA A 104 -2.28 26.03 -3.90
C ALA A 104 -2.42 25.71 -2.41
N ILE A 105 -1.67 24.72 -1.92
CA ILE A 105 -1.74 24.25 -0.52
C ILE A 105 -0.65 24.90 0.34
N CYS A 106 0.63 24.73 -0.01
CA CYS A 106 1.75 25.41 0.64
C CYS A 106 2.98 25.58 -0.26
N LYS A 107 3.58 26.77 -0.22
CA LYS A 107 4.76 27.12 -1.03
C LYS A 107 6.03 26.36 -0.67
N GLN A 108 6.09 25.74 0.52
CA GLN A 108 7.30 25.11 1.03
C GLN A 108 6.96 23.79 1.74
N ARG A 109 7.76 22.76 1.47
CA ARG A 109 7.61 21.42 2.03
C ARG A 109 7.55 21.40 3.55
N GLN A 110 8.38 22.21 4.19
CA GLN A 110 8.43 22.34 5.66
C GLN A 110 7.12 22.82 6.30
N ASN A 111 6.22 23.42 5.51
CA ASN A 111 4.91 23.85 5.99
C ASN A 111 3.83 22.77 5.81
N LEU A 112 4.11 21.69 5.06
CA LEU A 112 3.14 20.64 4.77
C LEU A 112 2.64 20.01 6.08
N ARG A 113 3.55 19.58 6.95
CA ARG A 113 3.20 19.02 8.27
C ARG A 113 2.30 19.95 9.08
N CYS A 114 2.62 21.24 9.11
CA CYS A 114 1.84 22.21 9.86
C CYS A 114 0.41 22.30 9.33
N ILE A 115 0.22 22.38 8.01
CA ILE A 115 -1.12 22.45 7.40
C ILE A 115 -1.88 21.14 7.55
N LEU A 116 -1.23 19.99 7.29
CA LEU A 116 -1.83 18.68 7.51
C LEU A 116 -2.34 18.56 8.95
N ASN A 117 -1.53 18.97 9.92
CA ASN A 117 -1.93 18.90 11.33
C ASN A 117 -3.03 19.92 11.69
N GLN A 118 -2.91 21.16 11.21
CA GLN A 118 -3.79 22.25 11.61
C GLN A 118 -5.17 22.18 10.93
N GLU A 119 -5.25 21.70 9.68
CA GLU A 119 -6.50 21.69 8.93
C GLU A 119 -7.12 20.30 8.81
N TYR A 120 -6.31 19.24 8.71
CA TYR A 120 -6.81 17.90 8.39
C TYR A 120 -6.78 16.94 9.58
N VAL A 121 -5.74 17.00 10.42
CA VAL A 121 -5.70 16.21 11.66
C VAL A 121 -6.62 16.81 12.72
N SER A 122 -6.57 18.13 12.94
CA SER A 122 -7.41 18.81 13.93
C SER A 122 -8.92 18.62 13.67
N THR A 123 -9.29 18.49 12.40
CA THR A 123 -10.67 18.26 11.95
C THR A 123 -11.02 16.78 11.85
N LEU A 124 -10.13 15.87 12.24
CA LEU A 124 -10.30 14.42 12.20
C LEU A 124 -10.49 13.84 10.78
N LEU A 125 -10.11 14.57 9.74
CA LEU A 125 -10.06 14.05 8.37
C LEU A 125 -8.87 13.10 8.18
N LEU A 126 -7.73 13.39 8.83
CA LEU A 126 -6.56 12.54 8.81
C LEU A 126 -6.19 12.07 10.22
N LYS A 127 -5.72 10.83 10.32
CA LYS A 127 -5.12 10.27 11.53
C LYS A 127 -3.60 10.20 11.34
N PRO A 128 -2.80 10.94 12.12
CA PRO A 128 -1.36 10.86 12.04
C PRO A 128 -0.83 9.66 12.83
N GLU A 129 0.20 9.01 12.31
CA GLU A 129 1.00 8.02 13.01
C GLU A 129 2.48 8.38 12.86
N GLU A 130 3.15 8.63 13.98
CA GLU A 130 4.57 8.90 14.01
C GLU A 130 5.35 7.57 13.98
N SER A 131 6.27 7.46 13.03
CA SER A 131 7.19 6.32 12.93
C SER A 131 8.34 6.50 13.90
N SER A 132 8.98 5.40 14.30
CA SER A 132 10.19 5.42 15.15
C SER A 132 11.37 6.21 14.55
N SER A 133 11.36 6.46 13.24
CA SER A 133 12.31 7.30 12.50
C SER A 133 12.00 8.80 12.54
N GLY A 134 10.91 9.23 13.18
CA GLY A 134 10.44 10.63 13.18
C GLY A 134 9.66 11.04 11.92
N GLN A 135 9.40 10.11 11.00
CA GLN A 135 8.55 10.34 9.83
C GLN A 135 7.06 10.18 10.17
N TYR A 136 6.23 11.07 9.62
CA TYR A 136 4.78 11.04 9.80
C TYR A 136 4.10 10.28 8.67
N ARG A 137 3.12 9.46 9.05
CA ARG A 137 2.21 8.74 8.16
C ARG A 137 0.78 9.19 8.45
N TYR A 138 -0.06 9.15 7.43
CA TYR A 138 -1.44 9.58 7.53
C TYR A 138 -2.39 8.51 7.01
N ASP A 139 -3.37 8.17 7.82
CA ASP A 139 -4.53 7.36 7.43
C ASP A 139 -5.80 8.21 7.43
N TRP A 140 -6.89 7.63 6.93
CA TRP A 140 -8.21 8.26 7.05
C TRP A 140 -8.57 8.41 8.52
N GLY A 141 -8.99 9.61 8.91
CA GLY A 141 -9.56 9.87 10.23
C GLY A 141 -11.06 9.59 10.28
N LEU A 142 -11.61 9.56 11.49
CA LEU A 142 -13.03 9.23 11.75
C LEU A 142 -14.01 10.13 10.99
N ARG A 143 -13.65 11.40 10.74
CA ARG A 143 -14.52 12.32 9.98
C ARG A 143 -14.51 11.99 8.50
N ALA A 144 -13.34 11.66 7.94
CA ALA A 144 -13.24 11.28 6.54
C ALA A 144 -14.06 10.02 6.24
N GLU A 145 -14.06 9.04 7.14
CA GLU A 145 -14.88 7.83 7.01
C GLU A 145 -16.39 8.10 6.98
N LYS A 146 -16.85 9.19 7.61
CA LYS A 146 -18.26 9.56 7.66
C LYS A 146 -18.69 10.49 6.54
N GLU A 147 -17.86 11.45 6.18
CA GLU A 147 -18.21 12.50 5.21
C GLU A 147 -17.86 12.13 3.77
N ILE A 148 -16.91 11.20 3.59
CA ILE A 148 -16.35 10.88 2.29
C ILE A 148 -16.37 9.37 2.11
N SER A 149 -16.78 8.89 0.94
CA SER A 149 -16.69 7.47 0.60
C SER A 149 -15.55 7.25 -0.39
N LYS A 150 -14.82 6.13 -0.23
CA LYS A 150 -13.74 5.72 -1.15
C LYS A 150 -14.18 5.67 -2.62
N PRO A 151 -15.42 5.25 -2.96
CA PRO A 151 -15.96 5.32 -4.33
C PRO A 151 -16.14 6.73 -4.85
N SER A 152 -16.65 7.65 -4.02
CA SER A 152 -16.84 9.05 -4.42
C SER A 152 -15.49 9.70 -4.70
N VAL A 153 -14.47 9.40 -3.90
CA VAL A 153 -13.08 9.84 -4.17
C VAL A 153 -12.57 9.23 -5.46
N LEU A 154 -12.78 7.92 -5.68
CA LEU A 154 -12.32 7.26 -6.90
C LEU A 154 -12.98 7.85 -8.15
N LYS A 155 -14.29 8.10 -8.08
CA LYS A 155 -15.05 8.77 -9.15
C LYS A 155 -14.48 10.15 -9.43
N PHE A 156 -14.28 10.96 -8.39
CA PHE A 156 -13.65 12.28 -8.53
C PHE A 156 -12.27 12.21 -9.19
N VAL A 157 -11.42 11.27 -8.77
CA VAL A 157 -10.09 11.06 -9.38
C VAL A 157 -10.23 10.69 -10.86
N THR A 158 -11.17 9.81 -11.22
CA THR A 158 -11.37 9.42 -12.64
C THR A 158 -11.87 10.59 -13.50
N GLU A 159 -12.63 11.52 -12.94
CA GLU A 159 -13.06 12.75 -13.62
C GLU A 159 -11.89 13.73 -13.82
N LEU A 160 -10.95 13.79 -12.89
CA LEU A 160 -9.75 14.64 -12.98
C LEU A 160 -8.70 14.15 -13.98
N PHE A 161 -8.68 12.85 -14.32
CA PHE A 161 -7.72 12.26 -15.25
C PHE A 161 -8.43 11.66 -16.48
N PRO A 162 -8.71 12.46 -17.53
CA PRO A 162 -9.41 12.01 -18.72
C PRO A 162 -8.72 10.80 -19.37
N GLY A 163 -9.49 9.75 -19.66
CA GLY A 163 -9.00 8.48 -20.20
C GLY A 163 -8.72 7.39 -19.15
N LYS A 164 -8.91 7.67 -17.86
CA LYS A 164 -8.91 6.68 -16.78
C LYS A 164 -10.34 6.44 -16.29
N GLN A 165 -10.98 5.39 -16.78
CA GLN A 165 -12.31 4.98 -16.31
C GLN A 165 -12.22 4.40 -14.88
N PRO A 166 -13.30 4.44 -14.07
CA PRO A 166 -13.33 3.78 -12.75
C PRO A 166 -12.92 2.30 -12.81
N TYR A 167 -13.31 1.60 -13.88
CA TYR A 167 -12.91 0.22 -14.20
C TYR A 167 -11.41 0.04 -14.46
N GLY A 168 -10.67 1.14 -14.70
CA GLY A 168 -9.21 1.19 -14.77
C GLY A 168 -8.53 1.11 -13.40
N PHE A 169 -9.29 1.08 -12.31
CA PHE A 169 -8.84 0.89 -10.94
C PHE A 169 -9.52 -0.34 -10.29
N PRO A 170 -9.39 -1.55 -10.88
CA PRO A 170 -10.12 -2.74 -10.43
C PRO A 170 -9.78 -3.11 -8.98
N ALA A 171 -8.56 -2.78 -8.55
CA ALA A 171 -8.07 -3.02 -7.21
C ALA A 171 -8.69 -2.09 -6.15
N GLN A 172 -9.17 -0.91 -6.52
CA GLN A 172 -9.79 0.03 -5.58
C GLN A 172 -11.31 -0.25 -5.46
N GLN A 173 -11.93 -0.76 -6.54
CA GLN A 173 -13.35 -1.11 -6.56
C GLN A 173 -13.68 -2.38 -5.74
N SER A 174 -12.83 -3.40 -5.76
CA SER A 174 -13.09 -4.67 -5.06
C SER A 174 -13.04 -4.57 -3.53
N ILE A 175 -12.24 -3.65 -2.98
CA ILE A 175 -12.18 -3.36 -1.54
C ILE A 175 -13.53 -2.84 -1.04
N ASP A 176 -14.18 -2.02 -1.86
CA ASP A 176 -15.39 -1.31 -1.47
C ASP A 176 -16.64 -2.20 -1.48
N MET A 177 -16.79 -3.07 -2.50
CA MET A 177 -17.84 -4.10 -2.48
C MET A 177 -17.71 -5.04 -1.27
N GLY A 178 -16.49 -5.28 -0.77
CA GLY A 178 -16.26 -6.04 0.46
C GLY A 178 -16.56 -5.26 1.75
N ALA A 179 -16.47 -3.93 1.73
CA ALA A 179 -16.74 -3.07 2.89
C ALA A 179 -18.25 -2.81 3.07
N GLN A 180 -19.00 -2.55 2.00
CA GLN A 180 -20.45 -2.35 2.06
C GLN A 180 -21.21 -3.60 2.54
N ASN A 181 -20.68 -4.79 2.26
CA ASN A 181 -21.24 -6.05 2.76
C ASN A 181 -20.99 -6.27 4.27
N LYS A 182 -20.01 -5.61 4.89
CA LYS A 182 -19.75 -5.73 6.34
C LYS A 182 -20.63 -4.82 7.19
N ASP A 183 -20.90 -3.60 6.74
CA ASP A 183 -21.83 -2.68 7.42
C ASP A 183 -23.27 -3.20 7.44
N SER A 184 -23.62 -4.13 6.54
CA SER A 184 -24.94 -4.77 6.50
C SER A 184 -25.10 -5.93 7.49
N THR A 185 -24.01 -6.41 8.13
CA THR A 185 -24.01 -7.58 9.02
C THR A 185 -23.76 -7.28 10.49
N GLU A 186 -23.46 -6.03 10.86
CA GLU A 186 -23.30 -5.60 12.27
C GLU A 186 -24.54 -4.84 12.81
N GLY A 187 -25.66 -4.93 12.10
CA GLY A 187 -26.93 -4.27 12.43
C GLY A 187 -28.15 -5.20 12.53
N GLU A 188 -27.95 -6.46 12.95
CA GLU A 188 -29.03 -7.37 13.38
C GLU A 188 -28.76 -7.94 14.78
#